data_AF-D5MIU1-F1
#
_entry.id   AF-D5MIU1-F1
#
_cell.length_a   1.000
_cell.length_b   1.000
_cell.length_c   1.000
_cell.angle_alpha   90.00
_cell.angle_beta   90.00
_cell.angle_gamma   90.00
#
_symmetry.space_group_name_H-M   'P 1'
#
loop_
_entity.id
_entity.type
_entity.pdbx_description
1 polymer ?
#
loop_
_entity_poly.entity_id
_entity_poly.type
_entity_poly.pdbx_seq_one_letter_code
_entity_poly.pdbx_strand_id
1 'polypeptide(L)'
;MQALYRNLLVTTLCVAVSVLMFDGVSHANGGHSVSKVKVKVRAELEPFDTSPEPDAEGQARHHKEIRKGVIKKDEFKGMVTIPVPSPDLGITRDNAKNADVRLILSHDTIDYAECLLKFGGFEDEDDDSDDDDEAAQAHFRVHVRTKHGAAVAKKGTCDINLTTVAVDLGVPDVQDGDLATITLVTDSNNRGTDIDFLEGTFE
;
A
#
# COMPACT_ATOMS: atom_id res chain seq x y z
N MET A 1 -37.81 26.31 44.00
CA MET A 1 -37.60 25.05 44.74
C MET A 1 -36.20 24.55 44.42
N GLN A 2 -35.38 24.43 45.46
CA GLN A 2 -34.00 23.96 45.43
C GLN A 2 -33.95 22.44 45.20
N ALA A 3 -32.93 21.96 44.50
CA ALA A 3 -32.28 20.70 44.81
C ALA A 3 -30.86 20.70 44.22
N LEU A 4 -29.91 21.08 45.09
CA LEU A 4 -28.49 20.82 44.95
C LEU A 4 -28.24 19.31 45.13
N TYR A 5 -27.43 18.71 44.26
CA TYR A 5 -26.65 17.54 44.64
C TYR A 5 -25.17 17.77 44.33
N ARG A 6 -24.46 18.15 45.40
CA ARG A 6 -23.03 17.90 45.61
C ARG A 6 -22.88 16.42 45.95
N ASN A 7 -21.81 15.77 45.48
CA ASN A 7 -21.01 14.76 46.20
C ASN A 7 -19.74 14.52 45.35
N LEU A 8 -18.57 14.99 45.79
CA LEU A 8 -17.64 14.46 46.79
C LEU A 8 -16.60 13.48 46.18
N LEU A 9 -15.37 13.99 46.15
CA LEU A 9 -14.06 13.34 45.98
C LEU A 9 -13.94 11.91 46.55
N VAL A 10 -13.25 11.03 45.82
CA VAL A 10 -12.24 10.13 46.42
C VAL A 10 -11.03 10.01 45.49
N THR A 11 -9.94 10.63 45.93
CA THR A 11 -8.54 10.37 45.53
C THR A 11 -8.09 8.98 45.92
N THR A 12 -7.43 8.24 45.02
CA THR A 12 -6.45 7.24 45.45
C THR A 12 -5.23 7.26 44.53
N LEU A 13 -4.15 7.81 45.09
CA LEU A 13 -2.79 7.85 44.56
C LEU A 13 -2.15 6.49 44.84
N CYS A 14 -1.66 5.78 43.82
CA CYS A 14 -0.75 4.64 44.00
C CYS A 14 0.52 4.92 43.20
N VAL A 15 1.48 5.54 43.89
CA VAL A 15 2.87 5.68 43.44
C VAL A 15 3.58 4.37 43.78
N ALA A 16 3.82 3.53 42.79
CA ALA A 16 4.76 2.42 42.91
C ALA A 16 6.11 2.85 42.35
N VAL A 17 7.00 3.28 43.26
CA VAL A 17 8.42 3.49 42.97
C VAL A 17 9.10 2.12 43.04
N SER A 18 9.38 1.54 41.89
CA SER A 18 10.27 0.38 41.77
C SER A 18 11.67 0.87 41.47
N VAL A 19 12.50 0.98 42.51
CA VAL A 19 13.95 1.13 42.37
C VAL A 19 14.52 -0.25 42.02
N LEU A 20 14.84 -0.46 40.74
CA LEU A 20 15.71 -1.55 40.31
C LEU A 20 17.14 -1.00 40.21
N MET A 21 17.93 -1.20 41.28
CA MET A 21 19.38 -1.08 41.22
C MET A 21 19.92 -2.30 40.48
N PHE A 22 20.21 -2.16 39.20
CA PHE A 22 21.11 -3.07 38.49
C PHE A 22 22.48 -2.42 38.38
N ASP A 23 23.34 -2.71 39.36
CA ASP A 23 24.78 -2.61 39.18
C ASP A 23 25.22 -3.76 38.26
N GLY A 24 25.05 -3.54 36.96
CA GLY A 24 25.55 -4.39 35.89
C GLY A 24 26.60 -3.64 35.10
N VAL A 25 27.85 -3.70 35.54
CA VAL A 25 29.00 -3.37 34.70
C VAL A 25 29.07 -4.42 33.59
N SER A 26 28.41 -4.15 32.45
CA SER A 26 28.67 -4.89 31.22
C SER A 26 29.82 -4.22 30.47
N HIS A 27 31.00 -4.82 30.62
CA HIS A 27 32.08 -4.67 29.66
C HIS A 27 31.60 -5.07 28.25
N ALA A 28 32.01 -4.25 27.28
CA ALA A 28 31.63 -4.31 25.88
C ALA A 28 31.80 -5.70 25.24
N ASN A 29 30.80 -6.10 24.45
CA ASN A 29 30.99 -7.01 23.33
C ASN A 29 30.71 -6.23 22.05
N GLY A 30 31.70 -6.17 21.17
CA GLY A 30 31.67 -5.44 19.91
C GLY A 30 30.45 -5.79 19.07
N GLY A 31 29.44 -4.91 19.11
CA GLY A 31 28.31 -4.96 18.21
C GLY A 31 28.84 -4.76 16.79
N HIS A 32 28.73 -5.79 15.95
CA HIS A 32 28.83 -5.62 14.51
C HIS A 32 27.84 -4.52 14.13
N SER A 33 28.33 -3.34 13.76
CA SER A 33 27.46 -2.31 13.20
C SER A 33 26.76 -2.97 12.02
N VAL A 34 25.43 -3.11 12.07
CA VAL A 34 24.64 -3.59 10.93
C VAL A 34 24.81 -2.52 9.86
N SER A 35 25.86 -2.69 9.06
CA SER A 35 26.32 -1.67 8.12
C SER A 35 25.36 -1.52 6.94
N LYS A 36 24.48 -2.51 6.78
CA LYS A 36 23.54 -2.65 5.68
C LYS A 36 22.26 -3.37 6.13
N VAL A 37 21.12 -2.74 5.92
CA VAL A 37 19.79 -3.35 6.05
C VAL A 37 19.16 -3.38 4.66
N LYS A 38 18.54 -4.49 4.30
CA LYS A 38 17.75 -4.64 3.08
C LYS A 38 16.38 -5.15 3.47
N VAL A 39 15.34 -4.43 3.07
CA VAL A 39 13.95 -4.86 3.17
C VAL A 39 13.47 -5.12 1.74
N LYS A 40 12.89 -6.28 1.53
CA LYS A 40 12.24 -6.67 0.29
C LYS A 40 11.01 -7.44 0.67
N VAL A 41 9.86 -6.88 0.38
CA VAL A 41 8.57 -7.53 0.60
C VAL A 41 7.77 -7.51 -0.70
N ARG A 42 6.94 -8.53 -0.91
CA ARG A 42 6.11 -8.69 -2.09
C ARG A 42 4.71 -9.18 -1.67
N ALA A 43 3.69 -8.66 -2.33
CA ALA A 43 2.35 -9.21 -2.34
C ALA A 43 2.03 -9.68 -3.76
N GLU A 44 1.53 -10.90 -3.90
CA GLU A 44 0.76 -11.30 -5.08
C GLU A 44 -0.68 -10.88 -4.80
N LEU A 45 -1.34 -10.26 -5.79
CA LEU A 45 -2.69 -9.74 -5.64
C LEU A 45 -3.63 -10.66 -6.41
N GLU A 46 -4.48 -11.36 -5.67
CA GLU A 46 -5.41 -12.35 -6.20
C GLU A 46 -6.85 -11.88 -6.03
N PRO A 47 -7.77 -12.29 -6.92
CA PRO A 47 -9.19 -12.08 -6.71
C PRO A 47 -9.66 -12.80 -5.45
N PHE A 48 -10.44 -12.13 -4.62
CA PHE A 48 -11.17 -12.80 -3.54
C PHE A 48 -12.38 -13.57 -4.08
N ASP A 49 -12.96 -14.48 -3.28
CA ASP A 49 -14.01 -15.44 -3.70
C ASP A 49 -15.22 -14.81 -4.40
N THR A 50 -15.54 -13.55 -4.11
CA THR A 50 -16.66 -12.79 -4.69
C THR A 50 -16.19 -11.60 -5.53
N SER A 51 -14.95 -11.64 -6.02
CA SER A 51 -14.41 -10.58 -6.85
C SER A 51 -15.22 -10.43 -8.13
N PRO A 52 -15.53 -9.19 -8.55
CA PRO A 52 -16.15 -8.93 -9.85
C PRO A 52 -15.21 -9.25 -11.03
N GLU A 53 -13.92 -9.45 -10.79
CA GLU A 53 -12.95 -9.84 -11.83
C GLU A 53 -12.11 -11.03 -11.39
N PRO A 54 -12.62 -12.26 -11.54
CA PRO A 54 -11.93 -13.48 -11.12
C PRO A 54 -10.70 -13.82 -11.97
N ASP A 55 -10.56 -13.18 -13.12
CA ASP A 55 -9.44 -13.39 -14.06
C ASP A 55 -8.42 -12.22 -14.02
N ALA A 56 -8.64 -11.23 -13.14
CA ALA A 56 -7.65 -10.19 -12.91
C ALA A 56 -6.51 -10.70 -12.02
N GLU A 57 -5.32 -10.16 -12.22
CA GLU A 57 -4.14 -10.49 -11.42
C GLU A 57 -3.33 -9.24 -11.11
N GLY A 58 -2.52 -9.31 -10.06
CA GLY A 58 -1.61 -8.22 -9.75
C GLY A 58 -0.44 -8.64 -8.89
N GLN A 59 0.48 -7.69 -8.73
CA GLN A 59 1.62 -7.84 -7.84
C GLN A 59 2.05 -6.47 -7.31
N ALA A 60 2.46 -6.42 -6.05
CA ALA A 60 3.07 -5.26 -5.44
C ALA A 60 4.38 -5.65 -4.77
N ARG A 61 5.37 -4.75 -4.81
CA ARG A 61 6.71 -5.01 -4.27
C ARG A 61 7.37 -3.74 -3.77
N HIS A 62 8.03 -3.86 -2.63
CA HIS A 62 8.80 -2.80 -2.01
C HIS A 62 10.24 -3.25 -1.83
N HIS A 63 11.20 -2.38 -2.16
CA HIS A 63 12.62 -2.64 -1.97
C HIS A 63 13.31 -1.42 -1.38
N LYS A 64 13.69 -1.55 -0.09
CA LYS A 64 14.44 -0.56 0.66
C LYS A 64 15.84 -1.07 1.01
N GLU A 65 16.86 -0.25 0.78
CA GLU A 65 18.24 -0.53 1.16
C GLU A 65 18.81 0.63 1.96
N ILE A 66 19.16 0.36 3.22
CA ILE A 66 19.79 1.32 4.13
C ILE A 66 21.25 0.91 4.29
N ARG A 67 22.17 1.87 4.13
CA ARG A 67 23.61 1.67 4.42
C ARG A 67 24.09 2.74 5.38
N LYS A 68 24.65 2.32 6.52
CA LYS A 68 25.16 3.23 7.56
C LYS A 68 24.11 4.29 7.97
N GLY A 69 22.86 3.87 8.16
CA GLY A 69 21.74 4.76 8.51
C GLY A 69 21.19 5.61 7.37
N VAL A 70 21.75 5.55 6.16
CA VAL A 70 21.30 6.34 5.01
C VAL A 70 20.56 5.45 4.01
N ILE A 71 19.35 5.85 3.62
CA ILE A 71 18.59 5.20 2.54
C ILE A 71 19.37 5.37 1.23
N LYS A 72 19.79 4.24 0.66
CA LYS A 72 20.48 4.17 -0.64
C LYS A 72 19.54 3.84 -1.79
N LYS A 73 18.50 3.07 -1.49
CA LYS A 73 17.46 2.70 -2.44
C LYS A 73 16.14 2.64 -1.69
N ASP A 74 15.11 3.17 -2.31
CA ASP A 74 13.73 3.06 -1.87
C ASP A 74 12.87 3.05 -3.13
N GLU A 75 12.15 1.97 -3.37
CA GLU A 75 11.43 1.73 -4.62
C GLU A 75 10.20 0.88 -4.33
N PHE A 76 9.03 1.41 -4.69
CA PHE A 76 7.75 0.71 -4.65
C PHE A 76 7.22 0.55 -6.08
N LYS A 77 6.73 -0.65 -6.39
CA LYS A 77 6.11 -0.97 -7.68
C LYS A 77 4.86 -1.79 -7.44
N GLY A 78 3.80 -1.43 -8.16
CA GLY A 78 2.58 -2.21 -8.28
C GLY A 78 2.22 -2.38 -9.75
N MET A 79 1.65 -3.53 -10.08
CA MET A 79 1.10 -3.83 -11.40
C MET A 79 -0.19 -4.60 -11.23
N VAL A 80 -1.18 -4.26 -12.03
CA VAL A 80 -2.45 -4.97 -12.14
C VAL A 80 -2.72 -5.21 -13.61
N THR A 81 -3.23 -6.38 -13.93
CA THR A 81 -3.66 -6.80 -15.24
C THR A 81 -5.15 -7.15 -15.16
N ILE A 82 -5.95 -6.52 -16.01
CA ILE A 82 -7.41 -6.69 -16.05
C ILE A 82 -7.80 -7.15 -17.45
N PRO A 83 -8.47 -8.30 -17.61
CA PRO A 83 -9.06 -8.69 -18.88
C PRO A 83 -10.07 -7.66 -19.39
N VAL A 84 -10.10 -7.41 -20.69
CA VAL A 84 -11.00 -6.43 -21.32
C VAL A 84 -11.75 -7.07 -22.48
N PRO A 85 -13.10 -6.95 -22.53
CA PRO A 85 -13.93 -6.19 -21.60
C PRO A 85 -14.07 -6.85 -20.23
N SER A 86 -14.20 -6.02 -19.21
CA SER A 86 -14.48 -6.36 -17.82
C SER A 86 -15.83 -5.72 -17.47
N PRO A 87 -16.96 -6.45 -17.70
CA PRO A 87 -18.30 -5.88 -17.58
C PRO A 87 -18.64 -5.42 -16.15
N ASP A 88 -18.17 -6.14 -15.14
CA ASP A 88 -18.52 -5.89 -13.74
C ASP A 88 -17.74 -4.69 -13.17
N LEU A 89 -16.55 -4.39 -13.68
CA LEU A 89 -15.87 -3.11 -13.44
C LEU A 89 -16.28 -2.01 -14.43
N GLY A 90 -17.07 -2.35 -15.47
CA GLY A 90 -17.42 -1.42 -16.54
C GLY A 90 -16.20 -0.96 -17.36
N ILE A 91 -15.11 -1.73 -17.39
CA ILE A 91 -13.89 -1.43 -18.14
C ILE A 91 -13.99 -2.05 -19.53
N THR A 92 -13.80 -1.21 -20.55
CA THR A 92 -13.79 -1.58 -21.97
C THR A 92 -12.52 -1.07 -22.64
N ARG A 93 -12.24 -1.53 -23.87
CA ARG A 93 -11.05 -1.10 -24.61
C ARG A 93 -11.01 0.42 -24.80
N ASP A 94 -12.18 1.05 -24.95
CA ASP A 94 -12.31 2.48 -25.19
C ASP A 94 -12.10 3.34 -23.94
N ASN A 95 -12.44 2.81 -22.76
CA ASN A 95 -12.41 3.56 -21.51
C ASN A 95 -11.26 3.17 -20.54
N ALA A 96 -10.56 2.04 -20.77
CA ALA A 96 -9.51 1.54 -19.86
C ALA A 96 -8.44 2.59 -19.52
N LYS A 97 -8.06 3.43 -20.49
CA LYS A 97 -7.10 4.53 -20.28
C LYS A 97 -7.55 5.60 -19.27
N ASN A 98 -8.85 5.69 -19.02
CA ASN A 98 -9.48 6.65 -18.11
C ASN A 98 -9.96 5.99 -16.81
N ALA A 99 -9.81 4.67 -16.65
CA ALA A 99 -10.18 3.98 -15.43
C ALA A 99 -9.30 4.46 -14.27
N ASP A 100 -9.92 4.80 -13.14
CA ASP A 100 -9.25 5.22 -11.91
C ASP A 100 -8.99 3.99 -11.04
N VAL A 101 -7.94 3.24 -11.41
CA VAL A 101 -7.50 2.05 -10.67
C VAL A 101 -6.49 2.47 -9.62
N ARG A 102 -6.75 2.09 -8.36
CA ARG A 102 -5.91 2.44 -7.23
C ARG A 102 -5.49 1.22 -6.43
N LEU A 103 -4.33 1.34 -5.78
CA LEU A 103 -3.81 0.37 -4.84
C LEU A 103 -3.78 1.03 -3.47
N ILE A 104 -4.58 0.48 -2.55
CA ILE A 104 -4.66 0.91 -1.16
C ILE A 104 -3.73 0.02 -0.33
N LEU A 105 -2.97 0.64 0.57
CA LEU A 105 -2.08 -0.05 1.50
C LEU A 105 -2.60 0.17 2.92
N SER A 106 -2.80 -0.93 3.64
CA SER A 106 -3.26 -0.90 5.02
C SER A 106 -2.35 -1.70 5.95
N HIS A 107 -2.29 -1.26 7.19
CA HIS A 107 -1.62 -1.95 8.29
C HIS A 107 -2.59 -2.04 9.46
N ASP A 108 -2.79 -3.22 10.03
CA ASP A 108 -3.76 -3.44 11.11
C ASP A 108 -5.15 -2.84 10.80
N THR A 109 -5.64 -3.01 9.56
CA THR A 109 -6.93 -2.47 9.05
C THR A 109 -7.00 -0.94 8.89
N ILE A 110 -5.87 -0.23 9.01
CA ILE A 110 -5.80 1.22 8.82
C ILE A 110 -5.08 1.51 7.52
N ASP A 111 -5.79 2.13 6.57
CA ASP A 111 -5.21 2.64 5.33
C ASP A 111 -4.20 3.75 5.64
N TYR A 112 -2.98 3.60 5.12
CA TYR A 112 -1.90 4.58 5.34
C TYR A 112 -1.36 5.18 4.05
N ALA A 113 -1.57 4.52 2.91
CA ALA A 113 -1.13 5.01 1.61
C ALA A 113 -2.06 4.57 0.49
N GLU A 114 -2.15 5.41 -0.54
CA GLU A 114 -3.00 5.19 -1.71
C GLU A 114 -2.21 5.52 -2.98
N CYS A 115 -2.15 4.58 -3.91
CA CYS A 115 -1.43 4.71 -5.15
C CYS A 115 -2.38 4.73 -6.34
N LEU A 116 -2.38 5.82 -7.10
CA LEU A 116 -3.02 5.87 -8.41
C LEU A 116 -2.18 5.11 -9.43
N LEU A 117 -2.73 4.04 -10.02
CA LEU A 117 -2.06 3.29 -11.06
C LEU A 117 -2.28 3.96 -12.41
N LYS A 118 -1.21 4.04 -13.20
CA LYS A 118 -1.28 4.60 -14.55
C LYS A 118 -1.49 3.49 -15.57
N PHE A 119 -2.46 3.67 -16.46
CA PHE A 119 -2.65 2.81 -17.63
C PHE A 119 -1.37 2.71 -18.45
N GLY A 120 -0.94 1.47 -18.68
CA GLY A 120 0.31 1.08 -19.33
C GLY A 120 0.16 0.72 -20.80
N GLY A 121 -1.07 0.49 -21.27
CA GLY A 121 -1.37 -0.07 -22.58
C GLY A 121 -2.10 -1.41 -22.45
N PHE A 122 -2.46 -1.95 -23.61
CA PHE A 122 -2.83 -3.37 -23.73
C PHE A 122 -1.57 -4.16 -24.04
N GLU A 123 -1.42 -5.35 -23.47
CA GLU A 123 -0.58 -6.39 -24.06
C GLU A 123 -1.45 -7.01 -25.15
N ASP A 124 -1.22 -6.56 -26.37
CA ASP A 124 -1.66 -7.31 -27.53
C ASP A 124 -0.62 -8.42 -27.66
N GLU A 125 -1.05 -9.69 -27.60
CA GLU A 125 -0.14 -10.82 -27.78
C GLU A 125 0.72 -10.60 -29.02
N ASP A 126 2.03 -10.84 -28.88
CA ASP A 126 2.99 -10.72 -29.95
C ASP A 126 2.55 -11.57 -31.17
N ASP A 127 1.90 -10.95 -32.17
CA ASP A 127 1.75 -11.20 -33.63
C ASP A 127 1.86 -12.64 -34.23
N ASP A 128 1.95 -13.71 -33.45
CA ASP A 128 2.24 -15.08 -33.88
C ASP A 128 1.35 -16.15 -33.20
N SER A 129 0.43 -15.79 -32.28
CA SER A 129 -0.64 -16.68 -31.80
C SER A 129 -1.89 -16.54 -32.67
N ASP A 130 -2.14 -17.52 -33.56
CA ASP A 130 -3.36 -17.66 -34.36
C ASP A 130 -4.63 -17.98 -33.52
N ASP A 131 -4.59 -17.73 -32.20
CA ASP A 131 -5.69 -17.97 -31.27
C ASP A 131 -6.46 -16.65 -31.06
N ASP A 132 -7.36 -16.33 -31.99
CA ASP A 132 -8.24 -15.14 -32.03
C ASP A 132 -9.19 -14.98 -30.79
N ASP A 133 -9.09 -15.85 -29.78
CA ASP A 133 -10.06 -15.98 -28.69
C ASP A 133 -9.56 -15.46 -27.32
N GLU A 134 -8.31 -15.01 -27.19
CA GLU A 134 -7.80 -14.54 -25.89
C GLU A 134 -8.17 -13.05 -25.63
N ALA A 135 -8.74 -12.78 -24.45
CA ALA A 135 -9.22 -11.45 -24.10
C ALA A 135 -8.04 -10.48 -23.93
N ALA A 136 -8.11 -9.31 -24.56
CA ALA A 136 -7.08 -8.29 -24.45
C ALA A 136 -6.83 -7.88 -22.98
N GLN A 137 -5.58 -7.77 -22.56
CA GLN A 137 -5.23 -7.50 -21.17
C GLN A 137 -4.82 -6.04 -20.97
N ALA A 138 -5.53 -5.30 -20.11
CA ALA A 138 -5.20 -3.93 -19.73
C ALA A 138 -4.23 -3.90 -18.55
N HIS A 139 -3.07 -3.27 -18.72
CA HIS A 139 -2.11 -3.14 -17.62
C HIS A 139 -2.18 -1.78 -16.94
N PHE A 140 -2.19 -1.79 -15.62
CA PHE A 140 -2.13 -0.61 -14.76
C PHE A 140 -0.87 -0.70 -13.89
N ARG A 141 -0.07 0.36 -13.81
CA ARG A 141 1.24 0.32 -13.16
C ARG A 141 1.48 1.54 -12.28
N VAL A 142 2.03 1.31 -11.09
CA VAL A 142 2.66 2.33 -10.24
C VAL A 142 4.13 1.99 -10.04
N HIS A 143 4.97 3.02 -10.08
CA HIS A 143 6.41 2.91 -9.82
C HIS A 143 6.88 4.24 -9.26
N VAL A 144 7.11 4.27 -7.96
CA VAL A 144 7.67 5.42 -7.23
C VAL A 144 9.01 5.01 -6.61
N ARG A 145 9.96 5.94 -6.58
CA ARG A 145 11.28 5.68 -6.00
C ARG A 145 11.89 6.94 -5.42
N THR A 146 12.79 6.77 -4.46
CA THR A 146 13.58 7.89 -3.95
C THR A 146 14.81 8.13 -4.83
N LYS A 147 15.00 9.37 -5.28
CA LYS A 147 16.20 9.83 -6.00
C LYS A 147 16.71 11.10 -5.33
N HIS A 148 17.95 11.08 -4.85
CA HIS A 148 18.58 12.22 -4.14
C HIS A 148 17.76 12.72 -2.93
N GLY A 149 17.10 11.81 -2.21
CA GLY A 149 16.30 12.14 -1.02
C GLY A 149 14.88 12.64 -1.30
N ALA A 150 14.47 12.74 -2.56
CA ALA A 150 13.12 13.10 -2.96
C ALA A 150 12.41 11.94 -3.67
N ALA A 151 11.10 11.80 -3.46
CA ALA A 151 10.27 10.86 -4.19
C ALA A 151 10.15 11.26 -5.68
N VAL A 152 10.22 10.27 -6.56
CA VAL A 152 10.09 10.44 -8.01
C VAL A 152 9.14 9.37 -8.55
N ALA A 153 8.02 9.81 -9.08
CA ALA A 153 7.08 8.99 -9.81
C ALA A 153 7.58 8.69 -11.24
N LYS A 154 7.70 7.40 -11.58
CA LYS A 154 7.97 6.91 -12.94
C LYS A 154 6.70 6.49 -13.67
N LYS A 155 5.76 5.91 -12.93
CA LYS A 155 4.40 5.54 -13.36
C LYS A 155 3.49 5.70 -12.15
N GLY A 156 2.26 6.15 -12.37
CA GLY A 156 1.33 6.45 -11.27
C GLY A 156 1.90 7.45 -10.26
N THR A 157 1.23 7.56 -9.12
CA THR A 157 1.65 8.37 -7.96
C THR A 157 1.15 7.70 -6.69
N CYS A 158 1.82 7.92 -5.56
CA CYS A 158 1.35 7.45 -4.27
C CYS A 158 1.24 8.62 -3.29
N ASP A 159 0.09 8.76 -2.66
CA ASP A 159 -0.09 9.53 -1.44
C ASP A 159 0.31 8.65 -0.25
N ILE A 160 1.30 9.08 0.52
CA ILE A 160 1.82 8.34 1.68
C ILE A 160 1.25 8.85 3.01
N ASN A 161 0.32 9.80 2.97
CA ASN A 161 -0.30 10.34 4.17
C ASN A 161 -1.78 10.68 3.94
N LEU A 162 -2.62 9.69 4.15
CA LEU A 162 -4.08 9.84 4.02
C LEU A 162 -4.74 10.65 5.14
N THR A 163 -3.97 11.07 6.16
CA THR A 163 -4.49 11.89 7.26
C THR A 163 -4.58 13.37 6.90
N THR A 164 -3.92 13.80 5.81
CA THR A 164 -3.90 15.19 5.37
C THR A 164 -4.76 15.39 4.13
N VAL A 165 -5.38 16.58 4.01
CA VAL A 165 -6.16 16.95 2.81
C VAL A 165 -5.27 17.13 1.57
N ALA A 166 -3.99 17.47 1.78
CA ALA A 166 -3.03 17.60 0.70
C ALA A 166 -2.38 16.25 0.43
N VAL A 167 -2.22 15.92 -0.86
CA VAL A 167 -1.51 14.72 -1.30
C VAL A 167 -0.03 14.82 -0.93
N ASP A 168 0.46 13.86 -0.13
CA ASP A 168 1.87 13.75 0.24
C ASP A 168 2.56 12.72 -0.66
N LEU A 169 3.25 13.20 -1.70
CA LEU A 169 3.85 12.31 -2.69
C LEU A 169 5.09 11.60 -2.14
N GLY A 170 5.04 10.28 -2.07
CA GLY A 170 6.11 9.49 -1.46
C GLY A 170 6.31 8.09 -2.03
N VAL A 171 7.27 7.38 -1.44
CA VAL A 171 7.38 5.92 -1.55
C VAL A 171 6.74 5.36 -0.28
N PRO A 172 5.67 4.55 -0.37
CA PRO A 172 5.05 3.95 0.81
C PRO A 172 6.05 3.10 1.59
N ASP A 173 6.03 3.19 2.91
CA ASP A 173 6.93 2.42 3.80
C ASP A 173 6.36 1.03 4.10
N VAL A 174 6.19 0.22 3.04
CA VAL A 174 5.54 -1.10 3.14
C VAL A 174 6.36 -2.08 3.97
N GLN A 175 5.69 -2.81 4.85
CA GLN A 175 6.25 -3.80 5.74
C GLN A 175 5.64 -5.19 5.50
N ASP A 176 6.28 -6.19 6.10
CA ASP A 176 5.74 -7.55 6.19
C ASP A 176 4.41 -7.53 6.97
N GLY A 177 3.40 -8.22 6.46
CA GLY A 177 2.04 -8.25 7.02
C GLY A 177 1.11 -7.11 6.61
N ASP A 178 1.59 -6.12 5.84
CA ASP A 178 0.71 -5.11 5.24
C ASP A 178 -0.21 -5.74 4.21
N LEU A 179 -1.43 -5.22 4.07
CA LEU A 179 -2.39 -5.64 3.05
C LEU A 179 -2.39 -4.62 1.90
N ALA A 180 -2.30 -5.10 0.66
CA ALA A 180 -2.58 -4.36 -0.55
C ALA A 180 -3.94 -4.75 -1.10
N THR A 181 -4.77 -3.76 -1.42
CA THR A 181 -6.08 -3.94 -2.08
C THR A 181 -6.11 -3.13 -3.37
N ILE A 182 -6.61 -3.73 -4.45
CA ILE A 182 -6.87 -3.01 -5.69
C ILE A 182 -8.34 -2.66 -5.76
N THR A 183 -8.56 -1.38 -6.05
CA THR A 183 -9.87 -0.75 -6.04
C THR A 183 -10.08 0.00 -7.35
N LEU A 184 -11.24 -0.17 -7.97
CA LEU A 184 -11.73 0.73 -9.00
C LEU A 184 -12.54 1.86 -8.33
N VAL A 185 -12.12 3.10 -8.56
CA VAL A 185 -12.83 4.29 -8.08
C VAL A 185 -13.89 4.67 -9.09
N THR A 186 -15.16 4.52 -8.70
CA THR A 186 -16.30 4.78 -9.58
C THR A 186 -16.80 6.21 -9.48
N ASP A 187 -16.69 6.83 -8.29
CA ASP A 187 -16.98 8.25 -8.05
C ASP A 187 -15.99 8.83 -7.03
N SER A 188 -15.15 9.76 -7.50
CA SER A 188 -14.20 10.50 -6.65
C SER A 188 -14.83 11.25 -5.47
N ASN A 189 -16.13 11.55 -5.51
CA ASN A 189 -16.86 12.23 -4.43
C ASN A 189 -17.58 11.26 -3.49
N ASN A 190 -17.68 9.98 -3.85
CA ASN A 190 -18.38 8.97 -3.09
C ASN A 190 -17.63 7.63 -3.12
N ARG A 191 -16.65 7.51 -2.23
CA ARG A 191 -15.82 6.31 -2.06
C ARG A 191 -16.61 5.07 -1.59
N GLY A 192 -17.87 5.23 -1.18
CA GLY A 192 -18.73 4.12 -0.77
C GLY A 192 -19.22 3.23 -1.92
N THR A 193 -18.96 3.62 -3.17
CA THR A 193 -19.26 2.83 -4.37
C THR A 193 -18.02 2.32 -5.07
N ASP A 194 -16.85 2.49 -4.44
CA ASP A 194 -15.61 1.91 -4.93
C ASP A 194 -15.71 0.38 -4.92
N ILE A 195 -15.05 -0.25 -5.89
CA ILE A 195 -15.14 -1.70 -6.12
C ILE A 195 -13.76 -2.28 -5.88
N ASP A 196 -13.60 -3.00 -4.78
CA ASP A 196 -12.41 -3.82 -4.55
C ASP A 196 -12.50 -5.08 -5.40
N PHE A 197 -11.37 -5.54 -5.95
CA PHE A 197 -11.36 -6.74 -6.81
C PHE A 197 -10.10 -7.60 -6.73
N LEU A 198 -8.99 -7.09 -6.16
CA LEU A 198 -7.82 -7.90 -5.82
C LEU A 198 -7.32 -7.56 -4.42
N GLU A 199 -6.75 -8.53 -3.73
CA GLU A 199 -6.05 -8.30 -2.47
C GLU A 199 -4.82 -9.21 -2.32
N GLY A 200 -3.88 -8.80 -1.47
CA GLY A 200 -2.70 -9.60 -1.16
C GLY A 200 -1.91 -9.05 0.01
N THR A 201 -1.36 -9.95 0.82
CA THR A 201 -0.53 -9.59 1.98
C THR A 201 0.95 -9.57 1.56
N PHE A 202 1.70 -8.60 2.08
CA PHE A 202 3.14 -8.51 1.86
C PHE A 202 3.91 -9.50 2.73
N GLU A 203 4.81 -10.26 2.11
CA GLU A 203 5.75 -11.22 2.73
C GLU A 203 7.21 -11.02 2.24
#